data_AF-A0A9E0LF04-F1
#
_entry.id   AF-A0A9E0LF04-F1
#
_cell.length_a   1.000
_cell.length_b   1.000
_cell.length_c   1.000
_cell.angle_alpha   90.00
_cell.angle_beta   90.00
_cell.angle_gamma   90.00
#
_symmetry.space_group_name_H-M   'P 1'
#
loop_
_entity.id
_entity.type
_entity.pdbx_description
1 polymer ?
#
loop_
_entity_poly.entity_id
_entity_poly.type
_entity_poly.pdbx_seq_one_letter_code
_entity_poly.pdbx_strand_id
1 'polypeptide(L)'
;MPSIATTNRPLSIGDIVGRAFRIFRINLKLIAQVLLLPTILLCVGRIGFILGLTHLSKDSAALAFIPTWGLIALIGCLLLLIGGFVLYLRQIALVRLFTGFAPNFIEANKFANTRLGSLIALSLAIFAAAILVMLIFAVAIGLSIALFAGKGFFIAAGVVGLIVAGSTGLLALLFVSVVSHMSLSSMAIEKDDLGTIISHSLSLSSRSFVRSILFYLLTTSAIALLAYPLSLPLIIILIGYSVSQGIISGTHQSATELPIYLQIISQVWEQLVSMIVTPISFTCFGLYYCDLRMRQEGLDLIEKVELMQAENSTELEPQ
;
A
#
# COMPACT_ATOMS: atom_id res chain seq x y z
N MET A 1 21.90 8.68 -15.37
CA MET A 1 21.30 9.22 -14.12
C MET A 1 22.35 9.06 -13.03
N PRO A 2 22.65 10.10 -12.21
CA PRO A 2 23.56 9.94 -11.09
C PRO A 2 23.05 8.76 -10.24
N SER A 3 23.92 7.77 -10.05
CA SER A 3 23.62 6.56 -9.30
C SER A 3 23.08 6.95 -7.93
N ILE A 4 21.80 6.70 -7.68
CA ILE A 4 21.15 6.93 -6.39
C ILE A 4 21.82 6.08 -5.29
N ALA A 5 22.65 5.09 -5.66
CA ALA A 5 23.49 4.32 -4.76
C ALA A 5 24.69 5.09 -4.18
N THR A 6 25.01 6.32 -4.61
CA THR A 6 26.07 7.13 -3.97
C THR A 6 25.57 7.90 -2.73
N THR A 7 24.59 7.36 -2.01
CA THR A 7 24.10 7.96 -0.76
C THR A 7 24.42 7.05 0.42
N ASN A 8 25.72 6.81 0.63
CA ASN A 8 26.25 6.06 1.78
C ASN A 8 26.18 6.87 3.08
N ARG A 9 25.17 7.73 3.18
CA ARG A 9 24.90 8.54 4.35
C ARG A 9 23.53 8.13 4.88
N PRO A 10 23.41 7.80 6.17
CA PRO A 10 22.12 7.51 6.78
C PRO A 10 21.19 8.71 6.59
N LEU A 11 20.02 8.49 5.97
CA LEU A 11 19.06 9.55 5.67
C LEU A 11 18.06 9.72 6.81
N SER A 12 17.60 10.95 7.08
CA SER A 12 16.44 11.10 7.97
C SER A 12 15.18 10.54 7.30
N ILE A 13 14.18 10.17 8.10
CA ILE A 13 12.88 9.69 7.58
C ILE A 13 12.26 10.74 6.64
N GLY A 14 12.37 12.03 6.97
CA GLY A 14 11.88 13.13 6.13
C GLY A 14 12.62 13.23 4.79
N ASP A 15 13.94 13.01 4.77
CA ASP A 15 14.73 13.04 3.54
C ASP A 15 14.34 11.89 2.60
N ILE A 16 14.08 10.70 3.14
CA ILE A 16 13.63 9.54 2.37
C ILE A 16 12.30 9.85 1.67
N VAL A 17 11.32 10.38 2.41
CA VAL A 17 10.02 10.77 1.86
C VAL A 17 10.20 11.88 0.83
N GLY A 18 10.91 12.96 1.16
CA GLY A 18 11.16 14.07 0.24
C GLY A 18 11.86 13.65 -1.05
N ARG A 19 12.79 12.70 -0.97
CA ARG A 19 13.48 12.13 -2.13
C ARG A 19 12.54 11.31 -3.00
N ALA A 20 11.66 10.48 -2.43
CA ALA A 20 10.67 9.73 -3.18
C ALA A 20 9.74 10.67 -3.98
N PHE A 21 9.26 11.75 -3.36
CA PHE A 21 8.47 12.79 -4.06
C PHE A 21 9.26 13.46 -5.20
N ARG A 22 10.56 13.72 -5.01
CA ARG A 22 11.41 14.28 -6.06
C ARG A 22 11.60 13.31 -7.23
N ILE A 23 11.86 12.04 -6.95
CA ILE A 23 11.99 10.97 -7.95
C ILE A 23 10.69 10.84 -8.74
N PHE A 24 9.54 10.82 -8.06
CA PHE A 24 8.23 10.75 -8.70
C PHE A 24 8.01 11.93 -9.67
N ARG A 25 8.26 13.17 -9.23
CA ARG A 25 8.07 14.36 -10.07
C ARG A 25 8.94 14.36 -11.32
N ILE A 26 10.20 13.94 -11.20
CA ILE A 26 11.13 13.87 -12.33
C ILE A 26 10.70 12.79 -13.34
N ASN A 27 10.14 11.68 -12.86
CA ASN A 27 9.80 10.52 -13.67
C ASN A 27 8.29 10.39 -13.95
N LEU A 28 7.50 11.45 -13.77
CA LEU A 28 6.04 11.42 -13.86
C LEU A 28 5.54 10.82 -15.19
N LYS A 29 6.17 11.20 -16.30
CA LYS A 29 5.81 10.71 -17.64
C LYS A 29 6.00 9.19 -17.76
N LEU A 30 7.14 8.67 -17.27
CA LEU A 30 7.42 7.23 -17.29
C LEU A 30 6.43 6.48 -16.41
N ILE A 31 6.18 6.97 -15.20
CA ILE A 31 5.25 6.36 -14.25
C ILE A 31 3.84 6.31 -14.83
N ALA A 32 3.36 7.41 -15.42
CA ALA A 32 2.07 7.48 -16.07
C ALA A 32 1.98 6.47 -17.23
N GLN A 33 2.96 6.43 -18.14
CA GLN A 33 2.97 5.50 -19.28
C GLN A 33 2.93 4.04 -18.85
N VAL A 34 3.68 3.69 -17.80
CA VAL A 34 3.78 2.31 -17.30
C VAL A 34 2.51 1.89 -16.56
N LEU A 35 1.90 2.79 -15.79
CA LEU A 35 0.78 2.46 -14.90
C LEU A 35 -0.60 2.72 -15.50
N LEU A 36 -0.72 3.52 -16.57
CA LEU A 36 -2.01 3.89 -17.16
C LEU A 36 -2.84 2.65 -17.54
N LEU A 37 -2.25 1.71 -18.28
CA LEU A 37 -2.95 0.52 -18.77
C LEU A 37 -3.50 -0.36 -17.63
N PRO A 38 -2.70 -0.81 -16.65
CA PRO A 38 -3.22 -1.61 -15.54
C PRO A 38 -4.21 -0.83 -14.67
N THR A 39 -4.05 0.49 -14.56
CA THR A 39 -4.99 1.38 -13.85
C THR A 39 -6.36 1.42 -14.53
N ILE A 40 -6.41 1.49 -15.87
CA ILE A 40 -7.65 1.41 -16.64
C ILE A 40 -8.31 0.04 -16.45
N LEU A 41 -7.52 -1.04 -16.55
CA LEU A 41 -8.04 -2.40 -16.36
C LEU A 41 -8.66 -2.59 -14.96
N LEU A 42 -7.96 -2.10 -13.94
CA LEU A 42 -8.41 -2.12 -12.55
C LEU A 42 -9.68 -1.26 -12.36
N CYS A 43 -9.75 -0.10 -13.00
CA CYS A 43 -10.93 0.79 -12.97
C CYS A 43 -12.16 0.10 -13.57
N VAL A 44 -12.03 -0.46 -14.78
CA VAL A 44 -13.11 -1.16 -15.47
C VAL A 44 -13.56 -2.39 -14.67
N GLY A 45 -12.61 -3.15 -14.13
CA GLY A 45 -12.91 -4.29 -13.26
C GLY A 45 -13.69 -3.88 -12.01
N ARG A 46 -13.25 -2.81 -11.33
CA ARG A 46 -13.91 -2.27 -10.14
C ARG A 46 -15.32 -1.75 -10.42
N ILE A 47 -15.52 -1.02 -11.52
CA ILE A 47 -16.85 -0.57 -11.95
C ILE A 47 -17.75 -1.77 -12.25
N GLY A 48 -17.30 -2.72 -13.07
CA GLY A 48 -18.08 -3.91 -13.40
C GLY A 48 -18.46 -4.73 -12.17
N PHE A 49 -17.53 -4.90 -11.22
CA PHE A 49 -17.78 -5.60 -9.97
C PHE A 49 -18.84 -4.91 -9.10
N ILE A 50 -18.70 -3.59 -8.89
CA ILE A 50 -19.65 -2.81 -8.08
C ILE A 50 -21.03 -2.81 -8.72
N LEU A 51 -21.13 -2.59 -10.04
CA LEU A 51 -22.42 -2.60 -10.75
C LEU A 51 -23.08 -3.97 -10.68
N GLY A 52 -22.32 -5.03 -10.94
CA GLY A 52 -22.81 -6.41 -10.83
C GLY A 52 -23.36 -6.72 -9.44
N LEU A 53 -22.61 -6.40 -8.38
CA LEU A 53 -23.07 -6.60 -6.99
C LEU A 53 -24.28 -5.74 -6.62
N THR A 54 -24.31 -4.49 -7.07
CA THR A 54 -25.41 -3.56 -6.78
C THR A 54 -26.71 -4.03 -7.40
N HIS A 55 -26.68 -4.53 -8.64
CA HIS A 55 -27.88 -5.06 -9.28
C HIS A 55 -28.28 -6.44 -8.73
N LEU A 56 -27.32 -7.29 -8.38
CA LEU A 56 -27.61 -8.57 -7.72
C LEU A 56 -28.32 -8.41 -6.38
N SER A 57 -27.99 -7.35 -5.60
CA SER A 57 -28.61 -7.11 -4.30
C SER A 57 -29.98 -6.47 -4.38
N LYS A 58 -30.23 -5.61 -5.39
CA LYS A 58 -31.50 -4.88 -5.56
C LYS A 58 -32.57 -5.68 -6.31
N ASP A 59 -32.21 -6.36 -7.40
CA ASP A 59 -33.16 -7.04 -8.29
C ASP A 59 -33.39 -8.52 -7.90
N SER A 60 -33.30 -8.86 -6.62
CA SER A 60 -33.52 -10.24 -6.14
C SER A 60 -34.91 -10.82 -6.53
N ALA A 61 -35.87 -9.96 -6.87
CA ALA A 61 -37.19 -10.34 -7.36
C ALA A 61 -37.22 -10.74 -8.86
N ALA A 62 -36.26 -10.31 -9.67
CA ALA A 62 -36.20 -10.58 -11.11
C ALA A 62 -35.19 -11.70 -11.41
N LEU A 63 -35.55 -12.94 -11.07
CA LEU A 63 -34.72 -14.15 -11.21
C LEU A 63 -34.06 -14.31 -12.60
N ALA A 64 -34.69 -13.77 -13.66
CA ALA A 64 -34.19 -13.86 -15.03
C ALA A 64 -32.88 -13.08 -15.28
N PHE A 65 -32.59 -12.02 -14.52
CA PHE A 65 -31.40 -11.17 -14.72
C PHE A 65 -30.23 -11.47 -13.76
N ILE A 66 -30.43 -12.39 -12.81
CA ILE A 66 -29.38 -12.83 -11.88
C ILE A 66 -28.16 -13.39 -12.64
N PRO A 67 -28.29 -14.23 -13.68
CA PRO A 67 -27.13 -14.78 -14.37
C PRO A 67 -26.30 -13.71 -15.07
N THR A 68 -26.95 -12.70 -15.67
CA THR A 68 -26.25 -11.64 -16.40
C THR A 68 -25.46 -10.73 -15.47
N TRP A 69 -26.06 -10.28 -14.36
CA TRP A 69 -25.37 -9.44 -13.38
C TRP A 69 -24.31 -10.23 -12.58
N GLY A 70 -24.56 -11.51 -12.32
CA GLY A 70 -23.59 -12.45 -11.79
C GLY A 70 -22.34 -12.57 -12.66
N LEU A 71 -22.53 -12.74 -13.97
CA LEU A 71 -21.43 -12.80 -14.93
C LEU A 71 -20.65 -11.48 -15.00
N ILE A 72 -21.33 -10.33 -15.00
CA ILE A 72 -20.68 -9.01 -14.99
C ILE A 72 -19.84 -8.83 -13.71
N ALA A 73 -20.38 -9.21 -12.54
CA ALA A 73 -19.65 -9.16 -11.29
C ALA A 73 -18.41 -10.08 -11.33
N LEU A 74 -18.54 -11.30 -11.84
CA LEU A 74 -17.44 -12.25 -11.96
C LEU A 74 -16.34 -11.73 -12.90
N ILE A 75 -16.70 -11.24 -14.08
CA ILE A 75 -15.74 -10.64 -15.03
C ILE A 75 -15.07 -9.42 -14.41
N GLY A 76 -15.83 -8.55 -13.74
CA GLY A 76 -15.30 -7.40 -13.02
C GLY A 76 -14.29 -7.80 -11.95
N CYS A 77 -14.59 -8.84 -11.17
CA CYS A 77 -13.69 -9.39 -10.16
C CYS A 77 -12.39 -9.93 -10.78
N LEU A 78 -12.48 -10.71 -11.86
CA LEU A 78 -11.30 -11.23 -12.57
C LEU A 78 -10.42 -10.10 -13.13
N LEU A 79 -11.03 -9.08 -13.74
CA LEU A 79 -10.32 -7.90 -14.24
C LEU A 79 -9.67 -7.11 -13.10
N LEU A 80 -10.34 -7.00 -11.95
CA LEU A 80 -9.79 -6.34 -10.76
C LEU A 80 -8.56 -7.09 -10.24
N LEU A 81 -8.63 -8.42 -10.13
CA LEU A 81 -7.51 -9.24 -9.71
C LEU A 81 -6.34 -9.12 -10.69
N ILE A 82 -6.58 -9.34 -11.99
CA ILE A 82 -5.53 -9.26 -13.03
C ILE A 82 -4.94 -7.86 -13.09
N GLY A 83 -5.77 -6.81 -13.09
CA GLY A 83 -5.34 -5.42 -13.11
C GLY A 83 -4.51 -5.05 -11.89
N GLY A 84 -4.94 -5.49 -10.69
CA GLY A 84 -4.20 -5.32 -9.45
C GLY A 84 -2.83 -5.99 -9.51
N PHE A 85 -2.78 -7.27 -9.89
CA PHE A 85 -1.51 -8.01 -10.01
C PHE A 85 -0.54 -7.36 -10.99
N VAL A 86 -1.01 -6.99 -12.19
CA VAL A 86 -0.16 -6.30 -13.17
C VAL A 86 0.30 -4.96 -12.62
N LEU A 87 -0.57 -4.19 -11.95
CA LEU A 87 -0.21 -2.91 -11.34
C LEU A 87 0.90 -3.07 -10.30
N TYR A 88 0.79 -4.04 -9.40
CA TYR A 88 1.80 -4.32 -8.37
C TYR A 88 3.14 -4.77 -8.98
N LEU A 89 3.13 -5.63 -10.02
CA LEU A 89 4.35 -6.02 -10.73
C LEU A 89 5.07 -4.82 -11.35
N ARG A 90 4.32 -3.89 -11.96
CA ARG A 90 4.88 -2.66 -12.53
C ARG A 90 5.43 -1.74 -11.44
N GLN A 91 4.78 -1.66 -10.28
CA GLN A 91 5.27 -0.88 -9.13
C GLN A 91 6.59 -1.45 -8.58
N ILE A 92 6.71 -2.77 -8.46
CA ILE A 92 7.96 -3.45 -8.07
C ILE A 92 9.09 -3.14 -9.06
N ALA A 93 8.81 -3.19 -10.36
CA ALA A 93 9.77 -2.81 -11.39
C ALA A 93 10.21 -1.33 -11.26
N LEU A 94 9.28 -0.42 -10.97
CA LEU A 94 9.61 0.99 -10.73
C LEU A 94 10.45 1.18 -9.47
N VAL A 95 10.16 0.48 -8.37
CA VAL A 95 10.98 0.52 -7.16
C VAL A 95 12.41 0.09 -7.47
N ARG A 96 12.59 -1.03 -8.19
CA ARG A 96 13.92 -1.52 -8.59
C ARG A 96 14.68 -0.52 -9.46
N LEU A 97 13.98 0.14 -10.39
CA LEU A 97 14.55 1.19 -11.23
C LEU A 97 14.99 2.41 -10.40
N PHE A 98 14.13 2.90 -9.51
CA PHE A 98 14.38 4.13 -8.73
C PHE A 98 15.38 3.96 -7.61
N THR A 99 15.54 2.72 -7.11
CA THR A 99 16.60 2.36 -6.16
C THR A 99 17.95 2.13 -6.84
N GLY A 100 18.00 2.06 -8.17
CA GLY A 100 19.24 1.92 -8.94
C GLY A 100 19.71 0.48 -9.16
N PHE A 101 18.92 -0.53 -8.77
CA PHE A 101 19.25 -1.96 -8.98
C PHE A 101 18.99 -2.45 -10.41
N ALA A 102 18.50 -1.58 -11.30
CA ALA A 102 18.37 -1.82 -12.72
C ALA A 102 18.65 -0.53 -13.49
N PRO A 103 19.43 -0.56 -14.59
CA PRO A 103 19.71 0.61 -15.41
C PRO A 103 18.48 1.11 -16.18
N ASN A 104 17.60 0.18 -16.61
CA ASN A 104 16.47 0.46 -17.48
C ASN A 104 15.18 -0.22 -16.99
N PHE A 105 14.02 0.36 -17.34
CA PHE A 105 12.72 -0.19 -16.98
C PHE A 105 12.47 -1.59 -17.56
N ILE A 106 12.97 -1.87 -18.77
CA ILE A 106 12.79 -3.17 -19.44
C ILE A 106 13.42 -4.30 -18.61
N GLU A 107 14.63 -4.08 -18.10
CA GLU A 107 15.33 -5.04 -17.25
C GLU A 107 14.63 -5.20 -15.91
N ALA A 108 14.23 -4.08 -15.29
CA ALA A 108 13.48 -4.09 -14.03
C ALA A 108 12.15 -4.85 -14.16
N ASN A 109 11.47 -4.70 -15.29
CA ASN A 109 10.21 -5.38 -15.57
C ASN A 109 10.41 -6.87 -15.86
N LYS A 110 11.47 -7.25 -16.58
CA LYS A 110 11.83 -8.65 -16.78
C LYS A 110 12.10 -9.33 -15.43
N PHE A 111 12.82 -8.65 -14.54
CA PHE A 111 13.04 -9.13 -13.18
C PHE A 111 11.73 -9.29 -12.41
N ALA A 112 10.88 -8.27 -12.37
CA ALA A 112 9.59 -8.33 -11.67
C ALA A 112 8.70 -9.49 -12.17
N ASN A 113 8.67 -9.73 -13.48
CA ASN A 113 7.88 -10.83 -14.06
C ASN A 113 8.34 -12.22 -13.61
N THR A 114 9.63 -12.42 -13.32
CA THR A 114 10.12 -13.69 -12.75
C THR A 114 9.62 -13.94 -11.32
N ARG A 115 9.14 -12.90 -10.64
CA ARG A 115 8.68 -12.93 -9.24
C ARG A 115 7.16 -12.98 -9.10
N LEU A 116 6.43 -13.27 -10.18
CA LEU A 116 4.96 -13.32 -10.16
C LEU A 116 4.43 -14.31 -9.13
N GLY A 117 4.99 -15.52 -9.07
CA GLY A 117 4.60 -16.53 -8.08
C GLY A 117 4.85 -16.08 -6.64
N SER A 118 6.02 -15.46 -6.39
CA SER A 118 6.36 -14.89 -5.08
C SER A 118 5.43 -13.75 -4.69
N LEU A 119 5.02 -12.90 -5.63
CA LEU A 119 4.06 -11.81 -5.38
C LEU A 119 2.69 -12.36 -4.97
N ILE A 120 2.18 -13.39 -5.67
CA ILE A 120 0.90 -14.02 -5.32
C ILE A 120 0.99 -14.62 -3.92
N ALA A 121 2.01 -15.44 -3.66
CA ALA A 121 2.20 -16.07 -2.36
C ALA A 121 2.38 -15.04 -1.23
N LEU A 122 3.12 -13.95 -1.48
CA LEU A 122 3.28 -12.84 -0.53
C LEU A 122 1.94 -12.14 -0.26
N SER A 123 1.16 -11.84 -1.30
CA SER A 123 -0.15 -11.20 -1.14
C SER A 123 -1.13 -12.05 -0.33
N LEU A 124 -1.14 -13.37 -0.57
CA LEU A 124 -1.93 -14.32 0.20
C LEU A 124 -1.46 -14.41 1.65
N ALA A 125 -0.15 -14.44 1.88
CA ALA A 125 0.43 -14.46 3.23
C ALA A 125 0.09 -13.19 4.02
N ILE A 126 0.18 -12.01 3.39
CA ILE A 126 -0.19 -10.72 3.98
C ILE A 126 -1.68 -10.71 4.32
N PHE A 127 -2.53 -11.16 3.40
CA PHE A 127 -3.98 -11.22 3.62
C PHE A 127 -4.34 -12.18 4.76
N ALA A 128 -3.75 -13.36 4.79
CA ALA A 128 -3.92 -14.33 5.87
C ALA A 128 -3.46 -13.78 7.22
N ALA A 129 -2.30 -13.10 7.26
CA ALA A 129 -1.80 -12.46 8.46
C ALA A 129 -2.73 -11.34 8.96
N ALA A 130 -3.25 -10.50 8.06
CA ALA A 130 -4.19 -9.44 8.40
C ALA A 130 -5.51 -10.00 8.94
N ILE A 131 -6.08 -11.03 8.31
CA ILE A 131 -7.29 -11.72 8.80
C ILE A 131 -7.04 -12.35 10.17
N LEU A 132 -5.90 -13.02 10.36
CA LEU A 132 -5.56 -13.66 11.62
C LEU A 132 -5.50 -12.63 12.76
N VAL A 133 -4.82 -11.50 12.53
CA VAL A 133 -4.77 -10.39 13.49
C VAL A 133 -6.18 -9.85 13.76
N MET A 134 -6.96 -9.57 12.73
CA MET A 134 -8.34 -9.10 12.86
C MET A 134 -9.20 -10.08 13.69
N LEU A 135 -9.08 -11.39 13.46
CA LEU A 135 -9.84 -12.41 14.17
C LEU A 135 -9.45 -12.48 15.65
N ILE A 136 -8.15 -12.49 15.95
CA ILE A 136 -7.64 -12.49 17.33
C ILE A 136 -8.21 -11.30 18.11
N PHE A 137 -8.16 -10.10 17.52
CA PHE A 137 -8.67 -8.90 18.18
C PHE A 137 -10.19 -8.79 18.18
N ALA A 138 -10.89 -9.34 17.18
CA ALA A 138 -12.35 -9.44 17.20
C ALA A 138 -12.84 -10.31 18.36
N VAL A 139 -12.15 -11.43 18.64
CA VAL A 139 -12.44 -12.27 19.82
C VAL A 139 -12.17 -11.50 21.11
N ALA A 140 -11.03 -10.81 21.22
CA ALA A 140 -10.71 -10.00 22.41
C ALA A 140 -11.73 -8.87 22.66
N ILE A 141 -12.17 -8.19 21.60
CA ILE A 141 -13.22 -7.17 21.65
C ILE A 141 -14.56 -7.80 22.04
N GLY A 142 -14.94 -8.93 21.45
CA GLY A 142 -16.17 -9.65 21.78
C GLY A 142 -16.23 -10.07 23.25
N LEU A 143 -15.13 -10.59 23.79
CA LEU A 143 -14.99 -10.91 25.21
C LEU A 143 -15.12 -9.65 26.08
N SER A 144 -14.49 -8.55 25.67
CA SER A 144 -14.59 -7.26 26.39
C SER A 144 -16.02 -6.71 26.39
N ILE A 145 -16.74 -6.85 25.27
CA ILE A 145 -18.16 -6.45 25.15
C ILE A 145 -19.04 -7.30 26.08
N ALA A 146 -18.80 -8.61 26.17
CA ALA A 146 -19.57 -9.49 27.04
C ALA A 146 -19.48 -9.09 28.53
N LEU A 147 -18.34 -8.52 28.97
CA LEU A 147 -18.16 -8.05 30.35
C LEU A 147 -19.06 -6.85 30.70
N PHE A 148 -19.56 -6.10 29.72
CA PHE A 148 -20.51 -5.00 29.98
C PHE A 148 -21.88 -5.47 30.46
N ALA A 149 -22.22 -6.76 30.30
CA ALA A 149 -23.43 -7.32 30.88
C ALA A 149 -23.33 -7.49 32.42
N GLY A 150 -22.11 -7.45 32.97
CA GLY A 150 -21.87 -7.52 34.42
C GLY A 150 -22.14 -6.19 35.13
N LYS A 151 -22.12 -6.21 36.46
CA LYS A 151 -22.24 -5.01 37.31
C LYS A 151 -20.91 -4.68 38.00
N GLY A 152 -20.68 -3.40 38.29
CA GLY A 152 -19.53 -2.94 39.06
C GLY A 152 -18.20 -3.21 38.36
N PHE A 153 -17.36 -4.03 38.98
CA PHE A 153 -15.99 -4.34 38.52
C PHE A 153 -15.93 -4.83 37.06
N PHE A 154 -16.92 -5.61 36.61
CA PHE A 154 -16.94 -6.16 35.25
C PHE A 154 -17.05 -5.08 34.16
N ILE A 155 -17.76 -3.97 34.43
CA ILE A 155 -17.86 -2.85 33.48
C ILE A 155 -16.49 -2.18 33.33
N ALA A 156 -15.80 -1.92 34.45
CA ALA A 156 -14.46 -1.33 34.43
C ALA A 156 -13.47 -2.24 33.69
N ALA A 157 -13.51 -3.56 33.94
CA ALA A 157 -12.70 -4.53 33.23
C ALA A 157 -13.01 -4.56 31.72
N GLY A 158 -14.29 -4.47 31.34
CA GLY A 158 -14.72 -4.40 29.93
C GLY A 158 -14.19 -3.15 29.21
N VAL A 159 -14.23 -1.99 29.85
CA VAL A 159 -13.68 -0.73 29.31
C VAL A 159 -12.17 -0.83 29.12
N VAL A 160 -11.44 -1.29 30.14
CA VAL A 160 -9.97 -1.47 30.05
C VAL A 160 -9.62 -2.49 28.98
N GLY A 161 -10.32 -3.63 28.92
CA GLY A 161 -10.13 -4.65 27.90
C GLY A 161 -10.33 -4.12 26.49
N LEU A 162 -11.38 -3.31 26.28
CA LEU A 162 -11.65 -2.69 24.97
C LEU A 162 -10.55 -1.72 24.54
N ILE A 163 -10.07 -0.88 25.46
CA ILE A 163 -8.98 0.09 25.18
C ILE A 163 -7.68 -0.65 24.85
N VAL A 164 -7.32 -1.66 25.64
CA VAL A 164 -6.10 -2.46 25.43
C VAL A 164 -6.20 -3.24 24.12
N ALA A 165 -7.29 -3.97 23.89
CA ALA A 165 -7.49 -4.74 22.65
C ALA A 165 -7.51 -3.84 21.41
N GLY A 166 -8.19 -2.68 21.48
CA GLY A 166 -8.25 -1.73 20.38
C GLY A 166 -6.88 -1.11 20.06
N SER A 167 -6.16 -0.63 21.07
CA SER A 167 -4.85 0.00 20.89
C SER A 167 -3.76 -0.98 20.43
N THR A 168 -3.67 -2.15 21.06
CA THR A 168 -2.70 -3.19 20.66
C THR A 168 -3.06 -3.81 19.31
N GLY A 169 -4.35 -3.98 19.00
CA GLY A 169 -4.82 -4.44 17.70
C GLY A 169 -4.49 -3.48 16.58
N LEU A 170 -4.71 -2.18 16.79
CA LEU A 170 -4.30 -1.14 15.84
C LEU A 170 -2.78 -1.16 15.64
N LEU A 171 -2.00 -1.24 16.71
CA LEU A 171 -0.54 -1.28 16.61
C LEU A 171 -0.04 -2.53 15.87
N ALA A 172 -0.65 -3.70 16.12
CA ALA A 172 -0.34 -4.94 15.43
C ALA A 172 -0.66 -4.85 13.93
N LEU A 173 -1.81 -4.28 13.56
CA LEU A 173 -2.18 -4.06 12.15
C LEU A 173 -1.24 -3.08 11.45
N LEU A 174 -0.84 -1.99 12.12
CA LEU A 174 0.16 -1.06 11.59
C LEU A 174 1.50 -1.78 11.37
N PHE A 175 1.93 -2.60 12.31
CA PHE A 175 3.18 -3.34 12.17
C PHE A 175 3.13 -4.38 11.04
N VAL A 176 2.05 -5.14 10.92
CA VAL A 176 1.85 -6.06 9.79
C VAL A 176 1.88 -5.29 8.47
N SER A 177 1.27 -4.11 8.41
CA SER A 177 1.29 -3.25 7.21
C SER A 177 2.71 -2.81 6.85
N VAL A 178 3.52 -2.40 7.84
CA VAL A 178 4.94 -2.07 7.64
C VAL A 178 5.72 -3.24 7.07
N VAL A 179 5.62 -4.42 7.71
CA VAL A 179 6.34 -5.63 7.28
C VAL A 179 5.90 -6.04 5.88
N SER A 180 4.62 -5.87 5.55
CA SER A 180 4.07 -6.16 4.22
C SER A 180 4.68 -5.27 3.15
N HIS A 181 4.73 -3.95 3.37
CA HIS A 181 5.33 -3.00 2.44
C HIS A 181 6.85 -3.17 2.32
N MET A 182 7.52 -3.51 3.42
CA MET A 182 8.95 -3.86 3.41
C MET A 182 9.20 -5.14 2.61
N SER A 183 8.39 -6.19 2.80
CA SER A 183 8.52 -7.45 2.06
C SER A 183 8.30 -7.28 0.56
N LEU A 184 7.37 -6.39 0.16
CA LEU A 184 7.17 -6.05 -1.25
C LEU A 184 8.38 -5.29 -1.83
N SER A 185 8.99 -4.42 -1.03
CA SER A 185 10.15 -3.62 -1.42
C SER A 185 11.43 -4.46 -1.53
N SER A 186 11.66 -5.37 -0.56
CA SER A 186 12.78 -6.31 -0.58
C SER A 186 12.68 -7.27 -1.77
N MET A 187 11.48 -7.74 -2.10
CA MET A 187 11.26 -8.54 -3.32
C MET A 187 11.61 -7.81 -4.62
N ALA A 188 11.57 -6.47 -4.64
CA ALA A 188 12.02 -5.69 -5.80
C ALA A 188 13.55 -5.67 -5.94
N ILE A 189 14.27 -5.81 -4.82
CA ILE A 189 15.70 -5.57 -4.71
C ILE A 189 16.46 -6.90 -4.69
N GLU A 190 16.07 -7.81 -3.82
CA GLU A 190 16.75 -9.07 -3.49
C GLU A 190 16.32 -10.23 -4.39
N LYS A 191 17.21 -11.22 -4.52
CA LYS A 191 16.98 -12.43 -5.31
C LYS A 191 16.58 -13.64 -4.47
N ASP A 192 16.34 -13.45 -3.18
CA ASP A 192 16.15 -14.54 -2.24
C ASP A 192 14.75 -15.18 -2.35
N ASP A 193 14.58 -16.29 -1.64
CA ASP A 193 13.30 -16.99 -1.53
C ASP A 193 12.30 -16.20 -0.68
N LEU A 194 11.00 -16.43 -0.90
CA LEU A 194 9.92 -15.68 -0.25
C LEU A 194 10.00 -15.74 1.29
N GLY A 195 10.31 -16.91 1.85
CA GLY A 195 10.43 -17.07 3.31
C GLY A 195 11.58 -16.24 3.88
N THR A 196 12.71 -16.20 3.17
CA THR A 196 13.87 -15.36 3.51
C THR A 196 13.50 -13.88 3.41
N ILE A 197 12.82 -13.46 2.35
CA ILE A 197 12.36 -12.08 2.15
C ILE A 197 11.46 -11.61 3.30
N ILE A 198 10.45 -12.42 3.69
CA ILE A 198 9.52 -12.07 4.78
C ILE A 198 10.24 -12.05 6.14
N SER A 199 10.99 -13.10 6.45
CA SER A 199 11.72 -13.20 7.73
C SER A 199 12.76 -12.10 7.87
N HIS A 200 13.45 -11.76 6.79
CA HIS A 200 14.40 -10.66 6.74
C HIS A 200 13.70 -9.30 6.94
N SER A 201 12.61 -9.04 6.22
CA SER A 201 11.82 -7.80 6.37
C SER A 201 11.23 -7.64 7.77
N LEU A 202 10.82 -8.74 8.40
CA LEU A 202 10.35 -8.79 9.78
C LEU A 202 11.49 -8.54 10.79
N SER A 203 12.66 -9.14 10.59
CA SER A 203 13.85 -8.91 11.41
C SER A 203 14.27 -7.44 11.36
N LEU A 204 14.38 -6.85 10.17
CA LEU A 204 14.74 -5.45 9.96
C LEU A 204 13.73 -4.50 10.64
N SER A 205 12.43 -4.76 10.44
CA SER A 205 11.36 -3.90 10.98
C SER A 205 11.22 -4.04 12.50
N SER A 206 11.43 -5.24 13.07
CA SER A 206 11.30 -5.47 14.51
C SER A 206 12.45 -4.86 15.32
N ARG A 207 13.69 -4.95 14.82
CA ARG A 207 14.86 -4.30 15.44
C ARG A 207 14.73 -2.77 15.49
N SER A 208 14.07 -2.19 14.50
CA SER A 208 13.79 -0.75 14.42
C SER A 208 12.29 -0.46 14.53
N PHE A 209 11.58 -1.12 15.45
CA PHE A 209 10.11 -1.09 15.55
C PHE A 209 9.53 0.33 15.57
N VAL A 210 9.94 1.15 16.55
CA VAL A 210 9.42 2.52 16.72
C VAL A 210 9.69 3.37 15.47
N ARG A 211 10.91 3.26 14.92
CA ARG A 211 11.31 4.00 13.72
C ARG A 211 10.47 3.61 12.50
N SER A 212 10.16 2.32 12.36
CA SER A 212 9.38 1.80 11.23
C SER A 212 7.91 2.22 11.31
N ILE A 213 7.32 2.20 12.51
CA ILE A 213 5.96 2.72 12.75
C ILE A 213 5.91 4.23 12.50
N LEU A 214 6.86 5.00 13.02
CA LEU A 214 6.92 6.44 12.77
C LEU A 214 7.11 6.76 11.28
N PHE A 215 7.96 6.01 10.58
CA PHE A 215 8.12 6.13 9.13
C PHE A 215 6.82 5.84 8.38
N TYR A 216 6.08 4.81 8.77
CA TYR A 216 4.78 4.48 8.18
C TYR A 216 3.75 5.57 8.40
N LEU A 217 3.64 6.09 9.63
CA LEU A 217 2.72 7.17 9.97
C LEU A 217 3.08 8.47 9.24
N LEU A 218 4.37 8.81 9.15
CA LEU A 218 4.82 9.99 8.40
C LEU A 218 4.53 9.83 6.89
N THR A 219 4.82 8.66 6.33
CA THR A 219 4.61 8.40 4.90
C THR A 219 3.12 8.41 4.55
N THR A 220 2.28 7.74 5.34
CA THR A 220 0.82 7.70 5.14
C THR A 220 0.17 9.06 5.36
N SER A 221 0.60 9.84 6.36
CA SER A 221 0.11 11.21 6.55
C SER A 221 0.53 12.15 5.42
N ALA A 222 1.79 12.10 4.96
CA ALA A 222 2.25 12.89 3.81
C ALA A 222 1.46 12.55 2.53
N ILE A 223 1.19 11.25 2.32
CA ILE A 223 0.36 10.76 1.22
C ILE A 223 -1.09 11.22 1.37
N ALA A 224 -1.68 11.14 2.56
CA ALA A 224 -3.05 11.57 2.81
C ALA A 224 -3.22 13.07 2.58
N LEU A 225 -2.25 13.87 3.02
CA LEU A 225 -2.20 15.32 2.76
C LEU A 225 -2.09 15.65 1.27
N LEU A 226 -1.45 14.80 0.47
CA LEU A 226 -1.43 14.92 -0.99
C LEU A 226 -2.76 14.47 -1.62
N ALA A 227 -3.35 13.38 -1.13
CA ALA A 227 -4.56 12.79 -1.70
C ALA A 227 -5.81 13.65 -1.47
N TYR A 228 -5.89 14.38 -0.35
CA TYR A 228 -7.03 15.22 -0.01
C TYR A 228 -7.31 16.33 -1.05
N PRO A 229 -6.37 17.23 -1.41
CA PRO A 229 -6.60 18.25 -2.42
C PRO A 229 -6.88 17.66 -3.80
N LEU A 230 -6.28 16.51 -4.14
CA LEU A 230 -6.58 15.79 -5.37
C LEU A 230 -8.02 15.24 -5.39
N SER A 231 -8.61 14.95 -4.24
CA SER A 231 -9.98 14.43 -4.10
C SER A 231 -11.05 15.53 -3.95
N LEU A 232 -10.65 16.77 -3.67
CA LEU A 232 -11.57 17.89 -3.46
C LEU A 232 -12.57 18.11 -4.61
N PRO A 233 -12.19 18.08 -5.90
CA PRO A 233 -13.15 18.27 -6.98
C PRO A 233 -14.30 17.25 -6.95
N LEU A 234 -13.99 15.99 -6.66
CA LEU A 234 -14.99 14.94 -6.52
C LEU A 234 -15.89 15.19 -5.30
N ILE A 235 -15.30 15.57 -4.16
CA ILE A 235 -16.06 15.87 -2.93
C ILE A 235 -17.04 17.02 -3.18
N ILE A 236 -16.62 18.09 -3.88
CA ILE A 236 -17.48 19.23 -4.22
C ILE A 236 -18.65 18.78 -5.11
N ILE A 237 -18.40 17.95 -6.13
CA ILE A 237 -19.45 17.41 -7.02
C ILE A 237 -20.45 16.57 -6.21
N LEU A 238 -19.97 15.71 -5.32
CA LEU A 238 -20.81 14.84 -4.49
C LEU A 238 -21.66 15.64 -3.50
N ILE A 239 -21.08 16.65 -2.85
CA ILE A 239 -21.81 17.55 -1.95
C ILE A 239 -22.87 18.35 -2.72
N GLY A 240 -22.49 18.93 -3.87
CA GLY A 240 -23.43 19.67 -4.73
C GLY A 240 -24.62 18.83 -5.18
N TYR A 241 -24.36 17.58 -5.59
CA TYR A 241 -25.41 16.63 -5.92
C TYR A 241 -26.30 16.32 -4.70
N SER A 242 -25.67 16.04 -3.55
CA SER A 242 -26.37 15.74 -2.30
C SER A 242 -27.29 16.88 -1.85
N VAL A 243 -26.85 18.13 -2.01
CA VAL A 243 -27.65 19.33 -1.74
C VAL A 243 -28.82 19.45 -2.73
N SER A 244 -28.58 19.21 -4.02
CA SER A 244 -29.61 19.29 -5.06
C SER A 244 -30.74 18.26 -4.91
N GLN A 245 -30.43 17.10 -4.31
CA GLN A 245 -31.40 16.03 -4.04
C GLN A 245 -32.23 16.27 -2.77
N GLY A 246 -32.17 17.47 -2.19
CA GLY A 246 -33.06 17.84 -1.08
C GLY A 246 -32.69 17.23 0.27
N ILE A 247 -31.43 16.88 0.50
CA ILE A 247 -30.97 16.53 1.86
C ILE A 247 -31.24 17.70 2.82
N ILE A 248 -31.17 18.95 2.34
CA ILE A 248 -31.50 20.14 3.12
C ILE A 248 -33.03 20.26 3.37
N SER A 249 -33.88 19.71 2.50
CA SER A 249 -35.34 19.79 2.63
C SER A 249 -35.97 18.69 3.49
N GLY A 250 -35.18 17.81 4.13
CA GLY A 250 -35.67 16.78 5.05
C GLY A 250 -36.47 15.64 4.38
N THR A 251 -36.52 15.62 3.05
CA THR A 251 -37.17 14.56 2.26
C THR A 251 -36.23 13.35 2.16
N HIS A 252 -36.27 12.49 3.17
CA HIS A 252 -35.37 11.33 3.34
C HIS A 252 -35.57 10.18 2.33
N GLN A 253 -36.51 10.27 1.38
CA GLN A 253 -36.97 9.08 0.66
C GLN A 253 -36.12 8.64 -0.54
N SER A 254 -35.03 9.33 -0.90
CA SER A 254 -34.18 8.87 -2.04
C SER A 254 -32.69 9.22 -1.95
N ALA A 255 -32.21 9.78 -0.83
CA ALA A 255 -30.80 10.19 -0.67
C ALA A 255 -29.82 9.01 -0.52
N THR A 256 -30.32 7.78 -0.35
CA THR A 256 -29.48 6.63 0.01
C THR A 256 -28.76 6.00 -1.18
N GLU A 257 -29.19 6.27 -2.42
CA GLU A 257 -28.61 5.63 -3.61
C GLU A 257 -27.93 6.65 -4.51
N LEU A 258 -26.59 6.66 -4.47
CA LEU A 258 -25.80 7.45 -5.41
C LEU A 258 -26.10 6.97 -6.85
N PRO A 259 -26.47 7.85 -7.79
CA PRO A 259 -26.78 7.42 -9.15
C PRO A 259 -25.54 6.80 -9.81
N ILE A 260 -25.79 5.83 -10.69
CA ILE A 260 -24.75 4.99 -11.31
C ILE A 260 -23.63 5.82 -11.95
N TYR A 261 -23.96 6.91 -12.65
CA TYR A 261 -22.96 7.75 -13.30
C TYR A 261 -22.01 8.44 -12.30
N LEU A 262 -22.51 8.87 -11.12
CA LEU A 262 -21.66 9.43 -10.07
C LEU A 262 -20.78 8.36 -9.42
N GLN A 263 -21.29 7.13 -9.29
CA GLN A 263 -20.47 6.01 -8.82
C GLN A 263 -19.30 5.78 -9.77
N ILE A 264 -19.55 5.71 -11.09
CA ILE A 264 -18.52 5.54 -12.11
C ILE A 264 -17.49 6.67 -12.04
N ILE A 265 -17.92 7.93 -11.98
CA ILE A 265 -17.03 9.09 -11.86
C ILE A 265 -16.19 9.00 -10.59
N SER A 266 -16.79 8.62 -9.46
CA SER A 266 -16.08 8.40 -8.20
C SER A 266 -15.00 7.33 -8.33
N GLN A 267 -15.31 6.19 -8.96
CA GLN A 267 -14.34 5.10 -9.13
C GLN A 267 -13.19 5.51 -10.06
N VAL A 268 -13.48 6.20 -11.17
CA VAL A 268 -12.46 6.72 -12.09
C VAL A 268 -11.56 7.72 -11.37
N TRP A 269 -12.14 8.65 -10.61
CA TRP A 269 -11.39 9.67 -9.90
C TRP A 269 -10.50 9.08 -8.81
N GLU A 270 -11.02 8.17 -7.99
CA GLU A 270 -10.24 7.48 -6.96
C GLU A 270 -9.06 6.72 -7.58
N GLN A 271 -9.28 6.09 -8.73
CA GLN A 271 -8.25 5.34 -9.43
C GLN A 271 -7.17 6.27 -10.03
N LEU A 272 -7.53 7.47 -10.50
CA LEU A 272 -6.57 8.50 -10.92
C LEU A 272 -5.72 9.00 -9.74
N VAL A 273 -6.34 9.24 -8.58
CA VAL A 273 -5.61 9.62 -7.36
C VAL A 273 -4.66 8.50 -6.92
N SER A 274 -5.13 7.26 -6.92
CA SER A 274 -4.30 6.09 -6.56
C SER A 274 -3.13 5.89 -7.51
N MET A 275 -3.29 6.17 -8.82
CA MET A 275 -2.20 6.12 -9.80
C MET A 275 -1.04 7.07 -9.45
N ILE A 276 -1.33 8.21 -8.80
CA ILE A 276 -0.32 9.18 -8.37
C ILE A 276 0.27 8.78 -7.02
N VAL A 277 -0.58 8.42 -6.07
CA VAL A 277 -0.21 8.20 -4.67
C VAL A 277 0.57 6.90 -4.47
N THR A 278 0.11 5.80 -5.08
CA THR A 278 0.67 4.47 -4.80
C THR A 278 2.16 4.36 -5.20
N PRO A 279 2.62 4.84 -6.36
CA PRO A 279 4.04 4.77 -6.74
C PRO A 279 4.96 5.56 -5.81
N ILE A 280 4.48 6.68 -5.25
CA ILE A 280 5.22 7.47 -4.25
C ILE A 280 5.41 6.60 -3.00
N SER A 281 4.34 5.98 -2.50
CA SER A 281 4.39 5.07 -1.35
C SER A 281 5.39 3.94 -1.57
N PHE A 282 5.30 3.23 -2.69
CA PHE A 282 6.21 2.14 -3.04
C PHE A 282 7.68 2.59 -3.11
N THR A 283 7.92 3.77 -3.67
CA THR A 283 9.28 4.34 -3.75
C THR A 283 9.79 4.72 -2.35
N CYS A 284 8.95 5.29 -1.48
CA CYS A 284 9.30 5.57 -0.08
C CYS A 284 9.73 4.29 0.64
N PHE A 285 8.94 3.22 0.56
CA PHE A 285 9.28 1.94 1.20
C PHE A 285 10.52 1.29 0.58
N GLY A 286 10.70 1.37 -0.74
CA GLY A 286 11.93 0.92 -1.41
C GLY A 286 13.19 1.59 -0.87
N LEU A 287 13.17 2.92 -0.75
CA LEU A 287 14.29 3.68 -0.20
C LEU A 287 14.49 3.44 1.30
N TYR A 288 13.40 3.30 2.06
CA TYR A 288 13.45 3.00 3.48
C TYR A 288 14.03 1.62 3.76
N TYR A 289 13.69 0.63 2.94
CA TYR A 289 14.29 -0.69 2.99
C TYR A 289 15.81 -0.62 2.82
N CYS A 290 16.28 0.08 1.79
CA CYS A 290 17.71 0.30 1.58
C CYS A 290 18.38 0.99 2.77
N ASP A 291 17.76 2.03 3.37
CA ASP A 291 18.31 2.72 4.55
C ASP A 291 18.41 1.80 5.78
N LEU A 292 17.37 1.01 6.07
CA LEU A 292 17.42 0.06 7.17
C LEU A 292 18.49 -1.00 6.97
N ARG A 293 18.56 -1.55 5.75
CA ARG A 293 19.55 -2.55 5.39
C ARG A 293 20.97 -2.01 5.55
N MET A 294 21.26 -0.82 5.03
CA MET A 294 22.56 -0.17 5.19
C MET A 294 22.98 -0.03 6.66
N ARG A 295 22.06 0.38 7.55
CA ARG A 295 22.35 0.59 8.97
C ARG A 295 22.47 -0.70 9.78
N GLN A 296 21.64 -1.70 9.51
CA GLN A 296 21.58 -2.90 10.34
C GLN A 296 22.58 -3.97 9.89
N GLU A 297 22.88 -4.04 8.59
CA GLU A 297 23.92 -4.93 8.07
C GLU A 297 25.32 -4.29 8.12
N GLY A 298 25.42 -2.99 8.46
CA GLY A 298 26.69 -2.28 8.55
C GLY A 298 27.40 -2.10 7.21
N LEU A 299 26.64 -2.09 6.10
CA LEU A 299 27.20 -1.88 4.76
C LEU A 299 27.96 -0.55 4.66
N ASP A 300 27.54 0.45 5.43
CA ASP A 300 28.22 1.74 5.52
C ASP A 300 29.59 1.66 6.20
N LEU A 301 29.77 0.74 7.16
CA LEU A 301 31.05 0.49 7.80
C LEU A 301 31.98 -0.31 6.88
N ILE A 302 31.46 -1.32 6.20
CA ILE A 302 32.24 -2.13 5.25
C ILE A 302 32.81 -1.25 4.15
N GLU A 303 31.98 -0.41 3.54
CA GLU A 303 32.43 0.46 2.46
C GLU A 303 33.46 1.51 2.93
N LYS A 304 33.30 2.06 4.14
CA LYS A 304 34.32 2.97 4.71
C LYS A 304 35.64 2.26 4.95
N VAL A 305 35.60 1.01 5.42
CA VAL A 305 36.82 0.22 5.63
C VAL A 305 37.49 -0.08 4.29
N GLU A 306 36.73 -0.44 3.26
CA GLU A 306 37.27 -0.65 1.90
C GLU A 306 37.89 0.63 1.32
N LEU A 307 37.26 1.79 1.50
CA LEU A 307 37.83 3.09 1.09
C LEU A 307 39.13 3.41 1.82
N MET A 308 39.18 3.21 3.14
CA MET A 308 40.41 3.42 3.92
C MET A 308 41.53 2.45 3.51
N GLN A 309 41.19 1.20 3.17
CA GLN A 309 42.16 0.23 2.67
C GLN A 309 42.70 0.61 1.29
N ALA A 310 41.86 1.12 0.39
CA ALA A 310 42.27 1.59 -0.93
C ALA A 310 43.19 2.83 -0.83
N GLU A 311 42.87 3.78 0.05
CA GLU A 311 43.68 4.97 0.28
C GLU A 311 45.07 4.61 0.83
N ASN A 312 45.12 3.73 1.83
CA ASN A 312 46.38 3.26 2.43
C ASN A 312 47.25 2.44 1.44
N SER A 313 46.61 1.70 0.52
CA SER A 313 47.34 0.97 -0.53
C SER A 313 47.99 1.92 -1.55
N THR A 314 47.38 3.08 -1.78
CA THR A 314 47.88 4.09 -2.73
C THR A 314 49.08 4.85 -2.16
N GLU A 315 49.14 5.05 -0.84
CA GLU A 315 50.28 5.69 -0.16
C GLU A 315 51.53 4.79 -0.10
N LEU A 316 51.35 3.47 -0.20
CA LEU A 316 52.43 2.48 -0.09
C LEU A 316 53.08 2.09 -1.43
N GLU A 317 52.65 2.65 -2.56
CA GLU A 317 53.38 2.53 -3.83
C GLU A 317 54.44 3.65 -3.91
N PRO A 318 55.72 3.39 -3.58
CA PRO A 318 56.77 4.38 -3.74
C PRO A 318 56.96 4.69 -5.23
N GLN A 319 56.96 5.99 -5.55
CA GLN A 319 57.30 6.53 -6.88
C GLN A 319 58.73 6.18 -7.30
#